data_AF-A0A1V6MHL8-F1
#
_entry.id   AF-A0A1V6MHL8-F1
#
_cell.length_a   1.000
_cell.length_b   1.000
_cell.length_c   1.000
_cell.angle_alpha   90.00
_cell.angle_beta   90.00
_cell.angle_gamma   90.00
#
_symmetry.space_group_name_H-M   'P 1'
#
loop_
_entity.id
_entity.type
_entity.pdbx_description
1 polymer ?
#
loop_
_entity_poly.entity_id
_entity_poly.type
_entity_poly.pdbx_seq_one_letter_code
_entity_poly.pdbx_strand_id
1 'polypeptide(L)'
;MFKTPLKPARWIGTAVAPLLLLTACATEETAKVSVDRVVGNWEGPNGEKLSFSADRKFAASGLDSKKLAETDCPGDESAGSWGFMVDEDNGSSFRSATAKSGSWIGLGFERQYFGCILELAVVDGGDTLCATNDPDVPCGLDVRFTREK
;
A
#
# COMPACT_ATOMS: atom_id res chain seq x y z
N MET A 1 -34.69 73.43 15.29
CA MET A 1 -36.06 73.14 14.84
C MET A 1 -35.93 72.30 13.57
N PHE A 2 -36.39 71.03 13.61
CA PHE A 2 -36.68 70.11 12.48
C PHE A 2 -35.51 69.81 11.49
N LYS A 3 -35.27 68.60 10.99
CA LYS A 3 -35.90 67.27 11.08
C LYS A 3 -34.87 66.32 10.45
N THR A 4 -34.61 65.18 11.07
CA THR A 4 -33.91 64.05 10.45
C THR A 4 -34.65 63.56 9.20
N PRO A 5 -33.94 63.03 8.19
CA PRO A 5 -34.46 61.94 7.40
C PRO A 5 -33.61 60.67 7.62
N LEU A 6 -34.20 59.71 8.31
CA LEU A 6 -33.85 58.29 8.19
C LEU A 6 -34.32 57.79 6.82
N LYS A 7 -33.48 57.03 6.12
CA LYS A 7 -33.87 55.85 5.31
C LYS A 7 -32.63 55.10 4.79
N PRO A 8 -32.76 53.82 4.40
CA PRO A 8 -31.98 52.74 4.97
C PRO A 8 -31.11 52.04 3.92
N ALA A 9 -30.57 50.89 4.33
CA ALA A 9 -30.04 49.81 3.48
C ALA A 9 -28.55 49.90 3.10
N ARG A 10 -27.77 49.10 3.81
CA ARG A 10 -27.12 47.96 3.14
C ARG A 10 -26.80 46.93 4.22
N TRP A 11 -27.65 45.91 4.32
CA TRP A 11 -27.25 44.67 4.95
C TRP A 11 -26.10 44.11 4.11
N ILE A 12 -24.88 44.23 4.63
CA ILE A 12 -23.76 43.44 4.14
C ILE A 12 -24.03 42.05 4.68
N GLY A 13 -24.83 41.29 3.92
CA GLY A 13 -24.91 39.85 4.10
C GLY A 13 -23.55 39.29 3.73
N THR A 14 -22.70 39.11 4.74
CA THR A 14 -21.47 38.33 4.62
C THR A 14 -21.92 36.92 4.26
N ALA A 15 -21.90 36.60 2.97
CA ALA A 15 -22.05 35.25 2.49
C ALA A 15 -20.85 34.46 3.04
N VAL A 16 -21.04 33.80 4.18
CA VAL A 16 -20.13 32.77 4.67
C VAL A 16 -20.26 31.62 3.67
N ALA A 17 -19.40 31.62 2.67
CA ALA A 17 -19.24 30.47 1.80
C ALA A 17 -18.84 29.29 2.70
N PRO A 18 -19.61 28.19 2.76
CA PRO A 18 -19.16 27.00 3.45
C PRO A 18 -17.97 26.47 2.65
N LEU A 19 -16.77 26.58 3.23
CA LEU A 19 -15.61 25.80 2.80
C LEU A 19 -15.98 24.33 2.99
N LEU A 20 -16.47 23.72 1.91
CA LEU A 20 -16.60 22.27 1.77
C LEU A 20 -15.19 21.71 1.87
N LEU A 21 -14.78 21.35 3.10
CA LEU A 21 -13.62 20.51 3.36
C LEU A 21 -13.92 19.16 2.72
N LEU A 22 -13.57 19.02 1.45
CA LEU A 22 -13.40 17.72 0.81
C LEU A 22 -12.24 17.05 1.54
N THR A 23 -12.54 16.35 2.63
CA THR A 23 -11.67 15.28 3.12
C THR A 23 -11.74 14.18 2.08
N ALA A 24 -11.01 14.36 0.98
CA ALA A 24 -10.69 13.26 0.10
C ALA A 24 -10.00 12.23 1.00
N CYS A 25 -10.62 11.07 1.19
CA CYS A 25 -9.94 9.91 1.77
C CYS A 25 -8.71 9.69 0.88
N ALA A 26 -7.54 10.14 1.34
CA ALA A 26 -6.31 9.96 0.61
C ALA A 26 -5.97 8.47 0.68
N THR A 27 -6.42 7.72 -0.31
CA THR A 27 -5.92 6.37 -0.56
C THR A 27 -4.48 6.51 -1.01
N GLU A 28 -3.60 5.74 -0.40
CA GLU A 28 -2.19 5.78 -0.74
C GLU A 28 -1.95 5.37 -2.20
N GLU A 29 -1.13 6.13 -2.93
CA GLU A 29 -0.90 5.92 -4.36
C GLU A 29 0.16 4.83 -4.59
N THR A 30 -0.17 3.85 -5.44
CA THR A 30 0.79 2.80 -5.82
C THR A 30 1.61 3.20 -7.03
N ALA A 31 2.85 2.72 -7.10
CA ALA A 31 3.79 3.01 -8.18
C ALA A 31 4.10 1.74 -9.00
N LYS A 32 4.00 1.85 -10.32
CA LYS A 32 4.36 0.75 -11.21
C LYS A 32 5.87 0.67 -11.42
N VAL A 33 6.48 -0.46 -11.08
CA VAL A 33 7.93 -0.67 -11.16
C VAL A 33 8.29 -1.91 -11.98
N SER A 34 9.53 -1.97 -12.48
CA SER A 34 10.07 -3.14 -13.17
C SER A 34 10.57 -4.22 -12.19
N VAL A 35 10.87 -5.42 -12.69
CA VAL A 35 11.49 -6.50 -11.91
C VAL A 35 12.77 -6.03 -11.20
N ASP A 36 13.67 -5.36 -11.91
CA ASP A 36 14.96 -4.91 -11.37
C ASP A 36 14.81 -3.94 -10.20
N ARG A 37 13.69 -3.21 -10.16
CA ARG A 37 13.34 -2.30 -9.07
C ARG A 37 12.77 -3.01 -7.84
N VAL A 38 12.33 -4.27 -7.95
CA VAL A 38 11.89 -5.09 -6.80
C VAL A 38 13.02 -5.93 -6.24
N VAL A 39 13.91 -6.44 -7.11
CA VAL A 39 15.03 -7.29 -6.74
C VAL A 39 15.93 -6.61 -5.70
N GLY A 40 16.38 -7.40 -4.72
CA GLY A 40 17.22 -6.96 -3.60
C GLY A 40 16.61 -7.29 -2.24
N ASN A 41 17.24 -6.75 -1.20
CA ASN A 41 16.84 -6.95 0.19
C ASN A 41 16.04 -5.75 0.69
N TRP A 42 15.03 -6.07 1.49
CA TRP A 42 14.11 -5.13 2.08
C TRP A 42 13.93 -5.46 3.56
N GLU A 43 13.92 -4.43 4.39
CA GLU A 43 13.80 -4.52 5.83
C GLU A 43 12.59 -3.72 6.33
N GLY A 44 11.79 -4.37 7.17
CA GLY A 44 10.69 -3.76 7.89
C GLY A 44 11.12 -3.16 9.24
N PRO A 45 10.28 -2.32 9.86
CA PRO A 45 10.63 -1.55 11.05
C PRO A 45 10.84 -2.39 12.32
N ASN A 46 10.47 -3.68 12.32
CA ASN A 46 10.59 -4.57 13.48
C ASN A 46 11.49 -5.78 13.21
N GLY A 47 12.37 -5.68 12.21
CA GLY A 47 13.32 -6.74 11.86
C GLY A 47 12.76 -7.77 10.88
N GLU A 48 11.60 -7.50 10.28
CA GLU A 48 11.08 -8.28 9.16
C GLU A 48 12.06 -8.16 7.99
N LYS A 49 12.31 -9.26 7.29
CA LYS A 49 13.20 -9.27 6.13
C LYS A 49 12.54 -9.92 4.94
N LEU A 50 12.74 -9.32 3.78
CA LEU A 50 12.34 -9.85 2.48
C LEU A 50 13.52 -9.74 1.52
N SER A 51 13.83 -10.81 0.81
CA SER A 51 14.82 -10.81 -0.27
C SER A 51 14.16 -11.33 -1.54
N PHE A 52 14.26 -10.56 -2.62
CA PHE A 52 13.74 -10.93 -3.93
C PHE A 52 14.88 -11.10 -4.93
N SER A 53 14.85 -12.22 -5.65
CA SER A 53 15.80 -12.49 -6.74
C SER A 53 15.13 -12.39 -8.11
N ALA A 54 15.96 -12.15 -9.13
CA ALA A 54 15.51 -11.93 -10.51
C ALA A 54 14.84 -13.17 -11.15
N ASP A 55 15.12 -14.36 -10.63
CA ASP A 55 14.51 -15.64 -11.04
C ASP A 55 13.15 -15.90 -10.36
N ARG A 56 12.53 -14.87 -9.77
CA ARG A 56 11.21 -14.93 -9.12
C ARG A 56 11.17 -15.78 -7.86
N LYS A 57 12.30 -15.95 -7.19
CA LYS A 57 12.36 -16.53 -5.84
C LYS A 57 12.40 -15.44 -4.78
N PHE A 58 11.86 -15.75 -3.62
CA PHE A 58 11.98 -14.90 -2.45
C PHE A 58 12.34 -15.72 -1.21
N ALA A 59 12.97 -15.05 -0.26
CA ALA A 59 13.16 -15.50 1.11
C ALA A 59 12.61 -14.44 2.06
N ALA A 60 12.08 -14.88 3.20
CA ALA A 60 11.50 -14.00 4.20
C ALA A 60 11.73 -14.52 5.62
N SER A 61 11.72 -13.61 6.60
CA SER A 61 11.69 -13.93 8.02
C SER A 61 10.97 -12.83 8.81
N GLY A 62 10.40 -13.20 9.95
CA GLY A 62 9.71 -12.29 10.86
C GLY A 62 8.36 -11.81 10.33
N LEU A 63 7.66 -12.59 9.48
CA LEU A 63 6.35 -12.19 8.94
C LEU A 63 5.20 -12.38 9.95
N ASP A 64 5.50 -12.70 11.20
CA ASP A 64 4.58 -12.73 12.34
C ASP A 64 4.85 -11.58 13.34
N SER A 65 5.73 -10.65 12.98
CA SER A 65 6.10 -9.55 13.86
C SER A 65 4.91 -8.60 14.11
N LYS A 66 4.69 -8.19 15.36
CA LYS A 66 3.79 -7.09 15.75
C LYS A 66 2.51 -6.97 14.90
N LYS A 67 2.51 -6.09 13.88
CA LYS A 67 1.35 -5.80 13.02
C LYS A 67 1.06 -6.86 11.97
N LEU A 68 2.00 -7.77 11.70
CA LEU A 68 1.82 -8.94 10.85
C LEU A 68 1.40 -10.19 11.64
N ALA A 69 1.38 -10.15 12.98
CA ALA A 69 1.05 -11.31 13.80
C ALA A 69 -0.34 -11.90 13.49
N GLU A 70 -1.29 -11.07 13.06
CA GLU A 70 -2.66 -11.47 12.71
C GLU A 70 -2.81 -11.95 11.26
N THR A 71 -1.72 -11.96 10.49
CA THR A 71 -1.73 -12.46 9.10
C THR A 71 -1.54 -13.96 9.00
N ASP A 72 -1.29 -14.68 10.11
CA ASP A 72 -0.97 -16.12 10.11
C ASP A 72 0.24 -16.51 9.23
N CYS A 73 1.10 -15.54 8.89
CA CYS A 73 2.32 -15.76 8.14
C CYS A 73 3.48 -16.21 9.04
N PRO A 74 4.50 -16.89 8.49
CA PRO A 74 5.57 -17.48 9.29
C PRO A 74 6.54 -16.44 9.89
N GLY A 75 6.86 -16.59 11.18
CA GLY A 75 7.96 -15.86 11.81
C GLY A 75 9.35 -16.40 11.49
N ASP A 76 9.47 -17.72 11.35
CA ASP A 76 10.72 -18.38 10.98
C ASP A 76 11.12 -18.09 9.51
N GLU A 77 12.33 -18.50 9.14
CA GLU A 77 12.77 -18.46 7.75
C GLU A 77 11.78 -19.21 6.83
N SER A 78 11.36 -18.53 5.78
CA SER A 78 10.45 -19.05 4.77
C SER A 78 10.90 -18.62 3.38
N ALA A 79 10.52 -19.39 2.38
CA ALA A 79 10.89 -19.14 1.00
C ALA A 79 9.74 -19.48 0.05
N GLY A 80 9.84 -18.96 -1.15
CA GLY A 80 8.91 -19.30 -2.20
C GLY A 80 9.15 -18.57 -3.50
N SER A 81 8.06 -18.31 -4.20
CA SER A 81 8.04 -17.56 -5.45
C SER A 81 7.35 -16.22 -5.28
N TRP A 82 7.68 -15.26 -6.13
CA TRP A 82 6.98 -13.96 -6.19
C TRP A 82 6.64 -13.59 -7.64
N GLY A 83 5.72 -12.64 -7.81
CA GLY A 83 5.35 -12.12 -9.12
C GLY A 83 4.50 -10.86 -8.98
N PHE A 84 4.32 -10.13 -10.08
CA PHE A 84 3.39 -9.00 -10.06
C PHE A 84 1.95 -9.50 -10.17
N MET A 85 1.04 -8.87 -9.44
CA MET A 85 -0.39 -9.11 -9.63
C MET A 85 -0.84 -8.46 -10.95
N VAL A 86 -1.61 -9.20 -11.74
CA VAL A 86 -2.16 -8.78 -13.03
C VAL A 86 -3.65 -9.10 -13.03
N ASP A 87 -4.45 -8.16 -13.50
CA ASP A 87 -5.90 -8.33 -13.63
C ASP A 87 -6.24 -9.22 -14.83
N GLU A 88 -7.24 -10.06 -14.65
CA GLU A 88 -7.89 -10.84 -15.70
C GLU A 88 -9.18 -10.15 -16.17
N ASP A 89 -9.66 -10.51 -17.37
CA ASP A 89 -10.86 -9.92 -17.98
C ASP A 89 -12.16 -10.13 -17.15
N ASN A 90 -12.16 -11.11 -16.25
CA ASN A 90 -13.27 -11.42 -15.34
C ASN A 90 -13.24 -10.58 -14.04
N GLY A 91 -12.25 -9.70 -13.87
CA GLY A 91 -12.08 -8.87 -12.68
C GLY A 91 -11.34 -9.53 -11.51
N SER A 92 -10.86 -10.78 -11.63
CA SER A 92 -9.91 -11.32 -10.65
C SER A 92 -8.48 -10.89 -10.96
N SER A 93 -7.63 -10.84 -9.95
CA SER A 93 -6.19 -10.68 -10.13
C SER A 93 -5.45 -11.99 -9.86
N PHE A 94 -4.37 -12.21 -10.58
CA PHE A 94 -3.48 -13.35 -10.36
C PHE A 94 -2.03 -12.92 -10.35
N ARG A 95 -1.22 -13.69 -9.63
CA ARG A 95 0.22 -13.48 -9.58
C ARG A 95 0.87 -14.01 -10.86
N SER A 96 1.36 -13.11 -11.70
CA SER A 96 2.07 -13.44 -12.93
C SER A 96 3.58 -13.59 -12.71
N ALA A 97 4.11 -14.77 -13.04
CA ALA A 97 5.55 -15.03 -13.05
C ALA A 97 6.29 -14.34 -14.22
N THR A 98 5.56 -13.94 -15.28
CA THR A 98 6.15 -13.40 -16.51
C THR A 98 5.97 -11.89 -16.69
N ALA A 99 5.07 -11.25 -15.93
CA ALA A 99 4.83 -9.82 -15.99
C ALA A 99 6.12 -9.04 -15.70
N LYS A 100 6.55 -8.14 -16.57
CA LYS A 100 7.84 -7.42 -16.42
C LYS A 100 7.77 -6.20 -15.48
N SER A 101 6.56 -5.80 -15.10
CA SER A 101 6.31 -4.65 -14.23
C SER A 101 4.94 -4.76 -13.57
N GLY A 102 4.77 -4.12 -12.42
CA GLY A 102 3.50 -4.01 -11.72
C GLY A 102 3.60 -3.08 -10.51
N SER A 103 2.46 -2.79 -9.89
CA SER A 103 2.37 -1.97 -8.67
C SER A 103 2.06 -2.80 -7.41
N TRP A 104 1.80 -4.09 -7.60
CA TRP A 104 1.39 -5.05 -6.58
C TRP A 104 2.20 -6.33 -6.74
N ILE A 105 2.69 -6.87 -5.64
CA ILE A 105 3.53 -8.08 -5.60
C ILE A 105 2.82 -9.13 -4.75
N GLY A 106 2.52 -10.27 -5.37
CA GLY A 106 2.01 -11.43 -4.68
C GLY A 106 3.14 -12.37 -4.26
N LEU A 107 3.01 -12.95 -3.07
CA LEU A 107 3.90 -13.99 -2.54
C LEU A 107 3.24 -15.36 -2.62
N GLY A 108 4.06 -16.39 -2.77
CA GLY A 108 3.57 -17.77 -2.82
C GLY A 108 4.63 -18.68 -2.22
N PHE A 109 4.39 -19.04 -0.98
CA PHE A 109 5.27 -19.84 -0.14
C PHE A 109 5.37 -21.27 -0.64
N GLU A 110 6.56 -21.87 -0.52
CA GLU A 110 6.78 -23.28 -0.85
C GLU A 110 6.08 -24.22 0.12
N ARG A 111 6.01 -23.83 1.41
CA ARG A 111 5.18 -24.49 2.40
C ARG A 111 3.78 -23.86 2.42
N GLN A 112 2.77 -24.69 2.60
CA GLN A 112 1.40 -24.21 2.76
C GLN A 112 1.21 -23.62 4.17
N TYR A 113 0.91 -22.33 4.22
CA TYR A 113 0.49 -21.61 5.42
C TYR A 113 -0.98 -21.21 5.23
N PHE A 114 -1.89 -22.01 5.81
CA PHE A 114 -3.32 -21.70 5.74
C PHE A 114 -3.59 -20.39 6.49
N GLY A 115 -4.18 -19.41 5.82
CA GLY A 115 -4.48 -18.09 6.41
C GLY A 115 -3.47 -16.99 6.10
N CYS A 116 -2.25 -17.34 5.66
CA CYS A 116 -1.24 -16.35 5.27
C CYS A 116 -1.64 -15.63 3.96
N ILE A 117 -2.29 -14.48 4.12
CA ILE A 117 -2.64 -13.56 3.05
C ILE A 117 -1.76 -12.33 3.22
N LEU A 118 -0.66 -12.30 2.47
CA LEU A 118 0.29 -11.19 2.47
C LEU A 118 0.65 -10.83 1.03
N GLU A 119 0.31 -9.61 0.67
CA GLU A 119 0.71 -8.95 -0.56
C GLU A 119 1.50 -7.67 -0.25
N LEU A 120 2.21 -7.18 -1.25
CA LEU A 120 2.99 -5.95 -1.12
C LEU A 120 2.54 -4.93 -2.17
N ALA A 121 2.03 -3.79 -1.71
CA ALA A 121 1.84 -2.62 -2.54
C ALA A 121 3.20 -1.93 -2.75
N VAL A 122 3.51 -1.56 -3.98
CA VAL A 122 4.67 -0.71 -4.27
C VAL A 122 4.23 0.74 -4.12
N VAL A 123 4.84 1.47 -3.20
CA VAL A 123 4.46 2.86 -2.87
C VAL A 123 5.69 3.77 -2.86
N ASP A 124 5.50 5.06 -2.56
CA ASP A 124 6.57 6.06 -2.47
C ASP A 124 7.46 6.09 -3.74
N GLY A 125 6.84 6.02 -4.92
CA GLY A 125 7.56 6.04 -6.20
C GLY A 125 8.37 4.77 -6.51
N GLY A 126 8.21 3.71 -5.72
CA GLY A 126 8.92 2.44 -5.89
C GLY A 126 10.03 2.18 -4.87
N ASP A 127 10.22 3.08 -3.90
CA ASP A 127 11.26 2.97 -2.89
C ASP A 127 10.79 2.27 -1.60
N THR A 128 9.50 1.96 -1.50
CA THR A 128 8.88 1.27 -0.36
C THR A 128 7.97 0.14 -0.84
N LEU A 129 8.02 -1.00 -0.14
CA LEU A 129 7.03 -2.08 -0.26
C LEU A 129 6.16 -2.10 0.98
N CYS A 130 4.85 -1.99 0.82
CA CYS A 130 3.89 -1.91 1.90
C CYS A 130 3.11 -3.20 2.06
N ALA A 131 3.14 -3.80 3.25
CA ALA A 131 2.34 -4.97 3.56
C ALA A 131 0.85 -4.65 3.55
N THR A 132 0.08 -5.55 2.95
CA THR A 132 -1.37 -5.61 3.12
C THR A 132 -1.88 -7.04 2.98
N ASN A 133 -3.05 -7.29 3.54
CA ASN A 133 -3.87 -8.48 3.31
C ASN A 133 -5.16 -8.16 2.52
N ASP A 134 -5.30 -6.90 2.09
CA ASP A 134 -6.41 -6.38 1.31
C ASP A 134 -5.85 -5.62 0.08
N PRO A 135 -6.08 -6.11 -1.16
CA PRO A 135 -5.56 -5.50 -2.38
C PRO A 135 -6.17 -4.13 -2.71
N ASP A 136 -7.25 -3.73 -2.03
CA ASP A 136 -7.87 -2.41 -2.20
C ASP A 136 -7.32 -1.37 -1.20
N VAL A 137 -6.53 -1.81 -0.21
CA VAL A 137 -5.99 -0.97 0.86
C VAL A 137 -4.45 -1.07 0.88
N PRO A 138 -3.75 -0.28 0.04
CA PRO A 138 -2.29 -0.19 0.12
C PRO A 138 -1.85 0.17 1.54
N CYS A 139 -0.83 -0.53 2.04
CA CYS A 139 -0.33 -0.38 3.41
C CYS A 139 -1.35 -0.69 4.53
N GLY A 140 -2.38 -1.50 4.26
CA GLY A 140 -3.41 -1.84 5.25
C GLY A 140 -2.88 -2.43 6.56
N LEU A 141 -1.69 -3.06 6.54
CA LEU A 141 -1.03 -3.62 7.73
C LEU A 141 -0.02 -2.65 8.39
N ASP A 142 0.16 -1.46 7.82
CA ASP A 142 1.04 -0.39 8.33
C ASP A 142 2.48 -0.89 8.66
N VAL A 143 2.99 -1.76 7.78
CA VAL A 143 4.37 -2.24 7.74
C VAL A 143 4.97 -1.87 6.39
N ARG A 144 6.00 -1.03 6.45
CA ARG A 144 6.72 -0.50 5.30
C ARG A 144 8.11 -1.09 5.26
N PHE A 145 8.38 -1.90 4.24
CA PHE A 145 9.70 -2.40 3.96
C PHE A 145 10.46 -1.40 3.09
N THR A 146 11.67 -1.06 3.49
CA THR A 146 12.57 -0.19 2.74
C THR A 146 13.82 -0.97 2.34
N ARG A 147 14.53 -0.52 1.31
CA ARG A 147 15.75 -1.22 0.87
C ARG A 147 16.79 -1.25 1.99
N GLU A 148 17.35 -2.43 2.23
CA GLU A 148 18.55 -2.57 3.04
C GLU A 148 19.72 -1.87 2.31
N LYS A 149 20.53 -1.13 3.07
CA LYS A 149 21.64 -0.32 2.52
C LYS A 149 22.88 -1.14 2.20
#